data_AF-A0A8A0RI72-F1
#
_entry.id   AF-A0A8A0RI72-F1
#
_cell.length_a   1.000
_cell.length_b   1.000
_cell.length_c   1.000
_cell.angle_alpha   90.00
_cell.angle_beta   90.00
_cell.angle_gamma   90.00
#
_symmetry.space_group_name_H-M   'P 1'
#
loop_
_entity.id
_entity.type
_entity.pdbx_description
1 polymer ?
#
loop_
_entity_poly.entity_id
_entity_poly.type
_entity_poly.pdbx_seq_one_letter_code
_entity_poly.pdbx_strand_id
1 'polypeptide(L)' 'MFVIDRFESDMAVIEYNGRTFNLPKNLLPKEAKEGDVLKISIDVDREETEKCRGKIKNLIMVDNLEYELCISIL' A
#
# COMPACT_ATOMS: atom_id res chain seq x y z
N MET A 1 -1.67 14.19 -16.49
CA MET A 1 -3.02 13.61 -16.68
C MET A 1 -2.89 12.12 -16.51
N PHE A 2 -3.77 11.48 -15.74
CA PHE A 2 -3.78 10.02 -15.58
C PHE A 2 -4.86 9.47 -16.50
N VAL A 3 -4.52 8.59 -17.43
CA VAL A 3 -5.47 8.00 -18.39
C VAL A 3 -5.40 6.50 -18.27
N ILE A 4 -6.55 5.82 -18.24
CA ILE A 4 -6.58 4.37 -18.42
C ILE A 4 -6.19 4.09 -19.87
N ASP A 5 -4.97 3.60 -20.09
CA ASP A 5 -4.50 3.24 -21.43
C ASP A 5 -5.17 1.94 -21.87
N ARG A 6 -5.04 0.88 -21.06
CA ARG A 6 -5.64 -0.43 -21.34
C ARG A 6 -5.85 -1.29 -20.11
N PHE A 7 -6.63 -2.34 -20.28
CA PHE A 7 -6.86 -3.37 -19.27
C PHE A 7 -6.14 -4.69 -19.61
N GLU A 8 -5.29 -5.17 -18.70
CA GLU A 8 -4.55 -6.44 -18.83
C GLU A 8 -4.92 -7.37 -17.66
N SER A 9 -5.59 -8.49 -17.92
CA SER A 9 -5.96 -9.48 -16.88
C SER A 9 -6.69 -8.89 -15.67
N ASP A 10 -6.03 -8.76 -14.52
CA ASP A 10 -6.53 -8.17 -13.27
C ASP A 10 -5.94 -6.77 -12.99
N MET A 11 -5.19 -6.20 -13.93
CA MET A 11 -4.52 -4.91 -13.83
C MET A 11 -5.02 -3.90 -14.88
N ALA A 12 -4.99 -2.63 -14.54
CA ALA A 12 -5.19 -1.49 -15.41
C ALA A 12 -3.85 -0.78 -15.63
N VAL A 13 -3.50 -0.52 -16.88
CA VAL A 13 -2.31 0.24 -17.25
C VAL A 13 -2.71 1.70 -17.34
N ILE A 14 -2.08 2.55 -16.53
CA ILE A 14 -2.38 3.98 -16.47
C ILE A 14 -1.21 4.75 -17.08
N GLU A 15 -1.49 5.58 -18.09
CA GLU A 15 -0.52 6.51 -18.66
C GLU A 15 -0.48 7.82 -17.84
N TYR A 16 0.74 8.27 -17.54
CA TYR A 16 1.02 9.56 -16.92
C TYR A 16 2.37 10.11 -17.39
N ASN A 17 2.36 11.30 -17.99
CA ASN A 17 3.56 12.02 -18.46
C ASN A 17 4.49 11.14 -19.33
N GLY A 18 3.91 10.40 -20.29
CA GLY A 18 4.65 9.51 -21.19
C GLY A 18 5.23 8.26 -20.52
N ARG A 19 4.81 7.97 -19.29
CA ARG A 19 5.15 6.74 -18.55
C ARG A 19 3.88 5.97 -18.25
N THR A 20 4.04 4.70 -17.90
CA THR A 20 2.93 3.85 -17.46
C THR A 20 3.18 3.26 -16.08
N PHE A 21 2.12 2.99 -15.36
CA PHE A 21 2.13 2.20 -14.14
C PHE A 21 0.86 1.35 -14.06
N ASN A 22 0.92 0.28 -13.25
CA ASN A 22 -0.18 -0.66 -13.14
C ASN A 22 -0.93 -0.45 -11.83
N LEU A 23 -2.26 -0.44 -11.90
CA LEU A 23 -3.16 -0.50 -10.75
C LEU A 23 -4.02 -1.76 -10.84
N PRO A 24 -4.24 -2.49 -9.74
CA PRO A 24 -5.27 -3.53 -9.72
C PRO A 24 -6.62 -2.98 -10.17
N LYS A 25 -7.30 -3.69 -11.09
CA LYS A 25 -8.60 -3.27 -11.65
C LYS A 25 -9.66 -3.04 -10.58
N ASN A 26 -9.58 -3.78 -9.47
CA ASN A 26 -10.52 -3.68 -8.36
C ASN A 26 -10.39 -2.38 -7.54
N LEU A 27 -9.34 -1.58 -7.75
CA LEU A 27 -9.19 -0.25 -7.15
C LEU A 27 -9.86 0.85 -7.97
N LEU A 28 -10.30 0.54 -9.19
CA LEU A 28 -10.99 1.49 -10.07
C LEU A 28 -12.52 1.40 -9.91
N PRO A 29 -13.26 2.47 -10.23
CA PRO A 29 -14.72 2.40 -10.38
C PRO A 29 -15.12 1.32 -11.38
N LYS A 30 -16.25 0.65 -11.16
CA LYS A 30 -16.69 -0.48 -12.00
C LYS A 30 -17.02 -0.06 -13.43
N GLU A 31 -17.40 1.19 -13.59
CA GLU A 31 -17.76 1.83 -14.85
C GLU A 31 -16.55 2.36 -15.64
N ALA A 32 -15.35 2.33 -15.06
CA ALA A 32 -14.14 2.87 -15.67
C ALA A 32 -13.75 2.06 -16.92
N LYS A 33 -13.39 2.76 -18.00
CA LYS A 33 -13.01 2.18 -19.29
C LYS A 33 -11.72 2.78 -19.84
N GLU A 34 -11.14 2.10 -20.83
CA GLU A 34 -9.99 2.61 -21.58
C GLU A 34 -10.31 4.00 -22.16
N GLY A 35 -9.35 4.92 -22.04
CA GLY A 35 -9.49 6.34 -22.38
C GLY A 35 -10.04 7.24 -21.27
N ASP A 36 -10.57 6.70 -20.16
CA ASP A 36 -11.05 7.53 -19.06
C ASP A 36 -9.90 8.25 -18.35
N VAL A 37 -10.14 9.52 -17.98
CA VAL A 37 -9.19 10.34 -17.23
C VAL A 37 -9.46 10.21 -15.73
N LEU A 38 -8.45 9.79 -14.97
CA LEU A 38 -8.52 9.60 -13.53
C LEU A 38 -8.09 10.86 -12.77
N LYS A 39 -8.85 11.18 -11.71
CA LYS A 39 -8.43 12.13 -10.67
C LYS A 39 -7.94 11.33 -9.46
N ILE A 40 -6.63 11.32 -9.24
CA ILE A 40 -5.98 10.57 -8.16
C ILE A 40 -5.50 11.56 -7.08
N SER A 41 -5.85 11.30 -5.82
CA SER A 41 -5.28 11.97 -4.65
C SER A 41 -4.54 10.93 -3.81
N ILE A 42 -3.32 11.25 -3.39
CA ILE A 42 -2.51 10.39 -2.52
C ILE A 42 -2.05 11.26 -1.36
N ASP A 43 -2.42 10.85 -0.15
CA ASP A 43 -2.11 11.54 1.08
C ASP A 43 -1.40 10.58 2.04
N VAL A 44 -0.42 11.11 2.78
CA VAL A 44 0.26 10.34 3.82
C VAL A 44 -0.56 10.40 5.10
N ASP A 45 -1.15 9.28 5.48
CA ASP A 45 -1.76 9.13 6.80
C ASP A 45 -0.67 8.92 7.86
N ARG A 46 -0.24 10.02 8.49
CA ARG A 46 0.79 9.98 9.54
C ARG A 46 0.31 9.27 10.79
N GLU A 47 -0.97 9.36 11.12
CA GLU A 47 -1.53 8.75 12.33
C GLU A 47 -1.51 7.23 12.22
N GLU A 48 -2.03 6.68 11.12
CA GLU A 48 -1.98 5.23 10.88
C GLU A 48 -0.54 4.74 10.67
N THR A 49 0.31 5.54 10.04
CA THR A 49 1.75 5.23 9.93
C THR A 49 2.40 5.10 11.31
N GLU A 50 2.07 5.97 12.26
CA GLU A 50 2.58 5.90 13.64
C GLU A 50 2.02 4.70 14.41
N LYS A 51 0.73 4.39 14.27
CA LYS A 51 0.13 3.17 14.84
C LYS A 51 0.81 1.90 14.33
N CYS A 52 1.10 1.83 13.03
CA CYS A 52 1.85 0.71 12.44
C CYS A 52 3.28 0.61 13.01
N ARG A 53 3.98 1.73 13.20
CA ARG A 53 5.30 1.74 13.85
C ARG A 53 5.24 1.26 15.30
N GLY A 54 4.19 1.62 16.03
CA GLY A 54 3.94 1.12 17.39
C GLY A 54 3.73 -0.39 17.43
N LYS A 55 2.94 -0.94 16.49
CA LYS A 55 2.73 -2.39 16.36
C LYS A 55 4.02 -3.14 16.07
N ILE A 56 4.85 -2.63 15.14
CA ILE A 56 6.15 -3.24 14.83
C ILE A 56 7.09 -3.22 16.04
N LYS A 57 7.16 -2.10 16.79
CA LYS A 57 7.94 -2.04 18.04
C LYS A 57 7.44 -3.03 19.08
N ASN A 58 6.12 -3.19 19.23
CA ASN A 58 5.54 -4.13 20.18
C ASN A 58 5.84 -5.59 19.79
N LEU A 59 5.81 -5.95 18.50
CA LEU A 59 6.22 -7.28 18.03
C LEU A 59 7.70 -7.54 18.35
N ILE A 60 8.59 -6.59 18.07
CA ILE A 60 10.03 -6.71 18.39
C ILE A 60 10.25 -6.81 19.91
N MET A 61 9.50 -6.06 20.72
CA MET A 61 9.62 -6.13 22.18
C MET A 61 9.12 -7.46 22.75
N VAL A 62 8.03 -8.02 22.22
CA VAL A 62 7.53 -9.35 22.64
C VAL A 62 8.55 -10.45 22.32
N ASP A 63 9.22 -10.40 21.16
CA ASP A 63 10.27 -11.37 20.82
C ASP A 63 11.51 -11.26 21.73
N ASN A 64 11.78 -10.09 22.33
CA ASN A 64 12.92 -9.88 23.24
C ASN A 64 12.59 -10.16 24.72
N LEU A 65 11.31 -10.24 25.10
CA LEU A 65 10.87 -10.46 26.48
C LEU A 65 10.97 -11.94 26.92
N GLU A 66 10.96 -12.90 26.01
CA GLU A 66 11.21 -14.32 26.33
C GLU A 66 12.69 -14.60 26.66
N TYR A 67 13.63 -13.81 26.09
CA TYR A 67 15.06 -13.98 26.33
C TYR A 67 15.51 -13.48 27.72
N GLU A 68 14.91 -12.41 28.26
CA GLU A 68 15.29 -11.93 29.61
C GLU A 68 14.78 -12.84 30.74
N LEU A 69 13.63 -13.52 30.56
CA LEU A 69 13.15 -14.47 31.57
C LEU A 69 14.12 -15.67 31.71
N CYS A 70 14.73 -16.10 30.60
CA CYS A 70 15.70 -17.20 30.54
C CYS A 70 17.05 -16.87 31.22
N ILE A 71 17.46 -15.59 31.27
CA ILE A 71 18.73 -15.18 31.90
C ILE A 71 18.59 -14.99 33.42
N SER A 72 17.36 -14.83 33.94
CA SER A 72 17.12 -14.60 35.37
C SER A 72 17.03 -15.86 36.25
N ILE A 73 17.13 -17.06 35.66
CA ILE A 73 17.02 -18.37 36.36
C ILE A 73 18.31 -19.21 36.21
N LEU A 74 19.37 -18.66 35.60
CA LEU A 74 20.72 -19.27 35.50
C LEU A 74 21.72 -18.50 36.37
#